data_AF-A0A819TUM7-F1
#
_entry.id   AF-A0A819TUM7-F1
#
_cell.length_a   1.000
_cell.length_b   1.000
_cell.length_c   1.000
_cell.angle_alpha   90.00
_cell.angle_beta   90.00
_cell.angle_gamma   90.00
#
_symmetry.space_group_name_H-M   'P 1'
#
loop_
_entity.id
_entity.type
_entity.pdbx_description
1 polymer ?
#
loop_
_entity_poly.entity_id
_entity_poly.type
_entity_poly.pdbx_seq_one_letter_code
_entity_poly.pdbx_strand_id
1 'polypeptide(L)'
;MKTTLTSPFNGKTIVLELGREISFKTKQNLINYLREQQANISYVLTASTDYILVTNNIDSYKTRRAKQLGLPLVNVDFVYECQHLPPDHSPIDINKFIIKSVEDQ
;
A
#
# COMPACT_ATOMS: atom_id res chain seq x y z
N MET A 1 15.52 -23.76 -10.77
CA MET A 1 15.76 -22.72 -9.75
C MET A 1 14.41 -22.27 -9.25
N LYS A 2 14.10 -22.47 -7.96
CA LYS A 2 12.87 -21.93 -7.34
C LYS A 2 13.09 -20.44 -7.13
N THR A 3 12.52 -19.61 -7.99
CA THR A 3 12.53 -18.14 -7.84
C THR A 3 11.84 -17.82 -6.53
N THR A 4 12.60 -17.27 -5.58
CA THR A 4 12.11 -16.82 -4.29
C THR A 4 10.96 -15.84 -4.53
N LEU A 5 9.73 -16.21 -4.13
CA LEU A 5 8.61 -15.28 -4.01
C LEU A 5 8.97 -14.26 -2.93
N THR A 6 9.78 -13.26 -3.26
CA THR A 6 9.96 -12.11 -2.38
C THR A 6 8.68 -11.32 -2.42
N SER A 7 7.99 -11.27 -1.28
CA SER A 7 6.79 -10.47 -1.10
C SER A 7 6.99 -9.04 -1.62
N PRO A 8 6.02 -8.43 -2.32
CA PRO A 8 6.16 -7.07 -2.83
C PRO A 8 6.29 -6.03 -1.72
N PHE A 9 6.04 -6.42 -0.46
CA PHE A 9 6.14 -5.55 0.71
C PHE A 9 7.47 -5.64 1.44
N ASN A 10 8.33 -6.61 1.12
CA ASN A 10 9.55 -6.86 1.89
C ASN A 10 10.49 -5.64 1.86
N GLY A 11 10.82 -5.13 3.05
CA GLY A 11 11.69 -3.98 3.24
C GLY A 11 11.06 -2.63 2.89
N LYS A 12 9.80 -2.61 2.44
CA LYS A 12 9.10 -1.39 2.04
C LYS A 12 8.60 -0.60 3.24
N THR A 13 8.83 0.70 3.24
CA THR A 13 8.28 1.64 4.22
C THR A 13 6.92 2.14 3.74
N ILE A 14 5.86 1.75 4.43
CA ILE A 14 4.48 2.00 4.03
C ILE A 14 3.79 2.87 5.08
N VAL A 15 3.13 3.93 4.64
CA VAL A 15 2.24 4.73 5.49
C VAL A 15 0.80 4.33 5.21
N LEU A 16 -0.01 4.16 6.26
CA LEU A 16 -1.43 3.84 6.14
C LEU A 16 -2.27 5.09 6.31
N GLU A 17 -3.13 5.37 5.34
CA GLU A 17 -4.15 6.42 5.39
C GLU A 17 -5.49 5.79 4.99
N LEU A 18 -6.05 5.04 5.94
CA LEU A 18 -7.26 4.25 5.72
C LEU A 18 -8.48 4.98 6.24
N GLY A 19 -9.51 5.12 5.40
CA GLY A 19 -10.75 5.80 5.73
C GLY A 19 -11.54 5.13 6.87
N ARG A 20 -12.65 5.76 7.24
CA ARG A 20 -13.52 5.31 8.36
C ARG A 20 -14.38 4.11 8.00
N GLU A 21 -14.54 3.84 6.71
CA GLU A 21 -15.26 2.71 6.15
C GLU A 21 -14.61 1.36 6.48
N ILE A 22 -13.28 1.34 6.74
CA ILE A 22 -12.59 0.12 7.16
C ILE A 22 -12.70 -0.05 8.67
N SER A 23 -13.28 -1.18 9.09
CA SER A 23 -13.40 -1.55 10.50
C SER A 23 -12.03 -1.64 11.19
N PHE A 24 -11.98 -1.38 12.50
CA PHE A 24 -10.75 -1.52 13.29
C PHE A 24 -10.12 -2.91 13.14
N LYS A 25 -10.94 -3.97 13.18
CA LYS A 25 -10.48 -5.36 13.01
C LYS A 25 -9.81 -5.56 11.65
N THR A 26 -10.40 -5.04 10.58
CA THR A 26 -9.81 -5.11 9.23
C THR A 26 -8.50 -4.35 9.15
N LYS A 27 -8.39 -3.16 9.78
CA LYS A 27 -7.11 -2.41 9.85
C LYS A 27 -6.02 -3.22 10.56
N GLN A 28 -6.34 -3.85 11.68
CA GLN A 28 -5.38 -4.69 12.41
C GLN A 28 -4.93 -5.91 11.60
N ASN A 29 -5.86 -6.58 10.91
CA ASN A 29 -5.52 -7.70 10.04
C ASN A 29 -4.58 -7.28 8.89
N LEU A 30 -4.85 -6.13 8.27
CA LEU A 30 -3.99 -5.57 7.23
C LEU A 30 -2.57 -5.27 7.76
N ILE A 31 -2.49 -4.61 8.92
CA ILE A 31 -1.22 -4.29 9.59
C ILE A 31 -0.42 -5.57 9.89
N ASN A 32 -1.08 -6.60 10.42
CA ASN A 32 -0.43 -7.86 10.76
C ASN A 32 0.10 -8.56 9.51
N TYR A 33 -0.71 -8.64 8.45
CA TYR A 33 -0.28 -9.20 7.18
C TYR A 33 0.95 -8.46 6.62
N LEU A 34 0.92 -7.13 6.54
CA LEU A 34 2.05 -6.34 6.03
C LEU A 34 3.33 -6.58 6.85
N ARG A 35 3.23 -6.72 8.18
CA ARG A 35 4.37 -7.06 9.04
C ARG A 35 4.90 -8.46 8.81
N GLU A 36 4.02 -9.45 8.64
CA GLU A 36 4.41 -10.83 8.27
C GLU A 36 5.15 -10.87 6.93
N GLN A 37 4.78 -9.97 6.02
CA GLN A 37 5.45 -9.75 4.74
C GLN A 37 6.71 -8.87 4.83
N GLN A 38 7.21 -8.60 6.04
CA GLN A 38 8.42 -7.82 6.32
C GLN A 38 8.35 -6.35 5.86
N ALA A 39 7.15 -5.77 5.82
CA ALA A 39 6.97 -4.34 5.58
C ALA A 39 7.22 -3.51 6.85
N ASN A 40 7.77 -2.31 6.67
CA ASN A 40 7.94 -1.31 7.70
C ASN A 40 6.75 -0.34 7.71
N ILE A 41 5.82 -0.49 8.66
CA ILE A 41 4.67 0.40 8.76
C ILE A 41 5.05 1.66 9.54
N SER A 42 5.00 2.82 8.89
CA SER A 42 5.26 4.13 9.50
C SER A 42 3.97 4.91 9.74
N TYR A 43 3.94 5.66 10.85
CA TYR A 43 2.90 6.65 11.14
C TYR A 43 3.27 8.05 10.63
N VAL A 44 4.55 8.26 10.34
CA VAL A 44 5.10 9.54 9.88
C VAL A 44 5.46 9.42 8.41
N LEU A 45 4.96 10.35 7.62
CA LEU A 45 5.30 10.44 6.21
C LEU A 45 6.65 11.13 6.04
N THR A 46 7.59 10.46 5.39
CA THR A 46 8.97 10.92 5.16
C THR A 46 9.38 10.69 3.71
N ALA A 47 10.50 11.28 3.28
CA ALA A 47 11.07 11.02 1.95
C ALA A 47 11.54 9.57 1.75
N SER A 48 11.71 8.80 2.83
CA SER A 48 12.06 7.38 2.78
C SER A 48 10.83 6.46 2.69
N THR A 49 9.62 7.02 2.68
CA THR A 49 8.39 6.24 2.49
C THR A 49 8.35 5.76 1.04
N ASP A 50 8.10 4.47 0.80
CA ASP A 50 8.00 3.92 -0.56
C ASP A 50 6.65 4.27 -1.20
N TYR A 51 5.55 4.17 -0.44
CA TYR A 51 4.20 4.56 -0.87
C TYR A 51 3.24 4.66 0.30
N ILE A 52 2.08 5.30 0.05
CA ILE A 52 0.97 5.36 1.01
C ILE A 52 -0.13 4.41 0.55
N LEU A 53 -0.61 3.55 1.46
CA LEU A 53 -1.82 2.77 1.25
C LEU A 53 -3.07 3.56 1.65
N VAL A 54 -4.00 3.66 0.72
CA VAL A 54 -5.26 4.41 0.87
C VAL A 54 -6.45 3.55 0.48
N THR A 55 -7.61 3.78 1.09
CA THR A 55 -8.82 2.99 0.81
C THR A 55 -9.63 3.54 -0.35
N ASN A 56 -9.52 4.85 -0.59
CA ASN A 56 -10.20 5.61 -1.63
C ASN A 56 -9.33 6.81 -2.01
N ASN A 57 -9.76 7.61 -2.97
CA ASN A 57 -9.19 8.93 -3.24
C ASN A 57 -9.50 9.88 -2.07
N ILE A 58 -8.81 9.68 -0.95
CA ILE A 58 -8.94 10.47 0.26
C ILE A 58 -8.11 11.74 0.09
N ASP A 59 -8.76 12.90 0.16
CA ASP A 59 -8.05 14.16 0.32
C ASP A 59 -7.76 14.39 1.82
N SER A 60 -6.52 14.12 2.22
CA SER A 60 -6.05 14.36 3.58
C SER A 60 -4.71 15.08 3.58
N TYR A 61 -4.28 15.53 4.75
CA TYR A 61 -2.94 16.11 4.89
C TYR A 61 -1.85 15.16 4.39
N LYS A 62 -1.94 13.86 4.70
CA LYS A 62 -0.94 12.88 4.29
C LYS A 62 -0.94 12.67 2.78
N THR A 63 -2.11 12.56 2.15
CA THR A 63 -2.18 12.34 0.70
C THR A 63 -1.71 13.56 -0.10
N ARG A 64 -2.06 14.78 0.32
CA ARG A 64 -1.52 16.02 -0.25
C ARG A 64 0.00 16.11 -0.08
N ARG A 65 0.51 15.77 1.10
CA ARG A 65 1.96 15.76 1.36
C ARG A 65 2.68 14.69 0.55
N ALA A 66 2.06 13.52 0.32
CA ALA A 66 2.58 12.47 -0.55
C ALA A 66 2.79 12.99 -1.97
N LYS A 67 1.77 13.65 -2.53
CA LYS A 67 1.82 14.25 -3.87
C LYS A 67 2.96 15.25 -4.00
N GLN A 68 3.14 16.14 -3.01
CA GLN A 68 4.26 17.09 -2.99
C GLN A 68 5.64 16.41 -2.96
N LEU A 69 5.73 15.24 -2.32
CA LEU A 69 6.95 14.44 -2.23
C LEU A 69 7.14 13.50 -3.42
N GLY A 70 6.20 13.46 -4.37
CA GLY A 70 6.22 12.50 -5.49
C GLY A 70 5.98 11.04 -5.06
N LEU A 71 5.36 10.83 -3.90
CA LEU A 71 5.11 9.50 -3.36
C LEU A 71 3.84 8.88 -3.96
N PRO A 72 3.86 7.59 -4.34
CA PRO A 72 2.69 6.92 -4.87
C PRO A 72 1.59 6.80 -3.81
N LEU A 73 0.35 7.06 -4.22
CA LEU A 73 -0.85 6.69 -3.48
C LEU A 73 -1.36 5.37 -4.05
N VAL A 74 -1.31 4.29 -3.28
CA VAL A 74 -1.65 2.93 -3.70
C VAL A 74 -2.95 2.51 -3.02
N ASN A 75 -3.92 2.01 -3.78
CA ASN A 75 -5.16 1.50 -3.21
C ASN A 75 -4.89 0.24 -2.37
N VAL A 76 -5.52 0.14 -1.19
CA VAL A 76 -5.48 -1.02 -0.29
C VAL A 76 -5.88 -2.33 -0.98
N ASP A 77 -6.66 -2.27 -2.05
CA ASP A 77 -7.02 -3.41 -2.89
C ASP A 77 -5.80 -4.19 -3.39
N PHE A 78 -4.67 -3.52 -3.58
CA PHE A 78 -3.39 -4.16 -3.88
C PHE A 78 -3.03 -5.24 -2.85
N VAL A 79 -3.19 -4.90 -1.56
CA VAL A 79 -2.87 -5.82 -0.46
C VAL A 79 -3.87 -6.95 -0.40
N TYR A 80 -5.16 -6.66 -0.64
CA TYR A 80 -6.18 -7.69 -0.69
C TYR A 80 -5.95 -8.67 -1.84
N GLU A 81 -5.54 -8.19 -3.01
CA GLU A 81 -5.15 -9.10 -4.08
C GLU A 81 -3.94 -9.94 -3.68
N CYS A 82 -2.88 -9.34 -3.13
CA CYS A 82 -1.72 -10.08 -2.61
C CYS A 82 -2.07 -11.18 -1.58
N GLN A 83 -3.10 -10.99 -0.77
CA GLN A 83 -3.55 -11.98 0.22
C GLN A 83 -4.22 -13.21 -0.39
N HIS A 84 -4.86 -13.07 -1.55
CA HIS A 84 -5.70 -14.11 -2.15
C HIS A 84 -5.02 -14.85 -3.30
N LEU A 85 -3.75 -14.56 -3.58
CA LEU A 85 -3.06 -15.16 -4.71
C LEU A 85 -2.63 -16.60 -4.43
N PRO A 86 -2.75 -17.47 -5.44
CA PRO A 86 -2.14 -18.79 -5.41
C PRO A 86 -0.61 -18.70 -5.26
N PRO A 87 0.04 -19.73 -4.68
CA PRO A 87 1.50 -19.78 -4.54
C PRO A 87 2.27 -19.59 -5.85
N ASP A 88 1.67 -19.98 -6.99
CA ASP A 88 2.29 -19.97 -8.32
C ASP A 88 1.82 -18.81 -9.22
N HIS A 89 1.21 -17.77 -8.64
CA HIS A 89 0.79 -16.60 -9.40
C HIS A 89 1.96 -15.81 -9.99
N SER A 90 1.71 -15.12 -11.10
CA SER A 90 2.63 -14.11 -11.61
C SER A 90 2.61 -12.86 -10.72
N PRO A 91 3.74 -12.13 -10.55
CA PRO A 91 3.79 -10.95 -9.69
C PRO A 91 2.69 -9.93 -10.02
N ILE A 92 2.06 -9.36 -9.00
CA ILE A 92 1.11 -8.26 -9.18
C ILE A 92 1.86 -6.98 -9.53
N ASP A 93 1.40 -6.33 -10.59
CA ASP A 93 1.84 -4.99 -10.96
C ASP A 93 1.16 -3.94 -10.07
N ILE A 94 1.93 -3.39 -9.13
CA ILE A 94 1.48 -2.33 -8.21
C ILE A 94 0.98 -1.08 -8.95
N ASN A 95 1.44 -0.82 -10.18
CA ASN A 95 1.03 0.37 -10.95
C ASN A 95 -0.46 0.37 -11.29
N LYS A 96 -1.10 -0.81 -11.32
CA LYS A 96 -2.54 -0.95 -11.52
C LYS A 96 -3.36 -0.38 -10.36
N PHE A 97 -2.74 -0.24 -9.19
CA PHE A 97 -3.37 0.21 -7.94
C PHE A 97 -2.97 1.63 -7.57
N ILE A 98 -2.09 2.27 -8.34
CA ILE A 98 -1.74 3.67 -8.10
C ILE A 98 -2.95 4.54 -8.46
N ILE A 99 -3.45 5.30 -7.48
CA ILE A 99 -4.50 6.29 -7.69
C ILE A 99 -3.91 7.45 -8.48
N LYS A 100 -4.30 7.57 -9.74
CA LYS A 100 -3.96 8.72 -10.57
C LYS A 100 -4.77 9.93 -10.09
N SER A 101 -4.09 11.07 -9.93
CA SER A 101 -4.77 12.35 -9.71
C SER A 101 -5.68 12.63 -10.91
N VAL A 102 -6.90 13.13 -10.65
CA VAL A 102 -7.90 13.47 -11.68
C VAL A 102 -7.51 14.74 -12.47
N GLU A 103 -6.27 15.23 -12.35
CA GLU A 103 -5.83 16.51 -12.91
C GLU A 103 -5.18 16.39 -14.30
N ASP A 104 -5.27 15.23 -14.96
CA ASP A 104 -4.81 15.02 -16.35
C ASP A 104 -5.97 14.69 -17.33
N GLN A 105 -7.17 15.25 -17.12
CA GLN A 105 -8.27 15.24 -18.11
C GLN A 105 -8.75 16.65 -18.45
#